data_AF-A0A897N7E8-F1
#
_entry.id   AF-A0A897N7E8-F1
#
_cell.length_a   1.000
_cell.length_b   1.000
_cell.length_c   1.000
_cell.angle_alpha   90.00
_cell.angle_beta   90.00
_cell.angle_gamma   90.00
#
_symmetry.space_group_name_H-M   'P 1'
#
loop_
_entity.id
_entity.type
_entity.pdbx_description
1 polymer ?
#
loop_
_entity_poly.entity_id
_entity_poly.type
_entity_poly.pdbx_seq_one_letter_code
_entity_poly.pdbx_strand_id
1 'polypeptide(L)'
;MSDDDIDAIADALGAVKAGTDRSTLPVRSVADDGDIVRISLETPAGNVFERELKRPPVWGPNCELKTLLDAYDLGPDEVDALKGKALPVRREVVDGRPRFELDLDALSDKKT
;
A
#
# COMPACT_ATOMS: atom_id res chain seq x y z
N MET A 1 -37.93 14.74 -5.93
CA MET A 1 -36.54 14.94 -5.47
C MET A 1 -36.37 13.87 -4.42
N SER A 2 -35.87 12.72 -4.87
CA SER A 2 -36.02 11.45 -4.17
C SER A 2 -34.85 11.28 -3.20
N ASP A 3 -35.17 10.89 -1.97
CA ASP A 3 -34.22 10.48 -0.92
C ASP A 3 -33.26 9.35 -1.37
N ASP A 4 -33.55 8.69 -2.51
CA ASP A 4 -32.78 7.59 -3.10
C ASP A 4 -31.31 7.91 -3.44
N ASP A 5 -30.96 9.18 -3.72
CA ASP A 5 -29.58 9.54 -4.07
C ASP A 5 -28.64 9.55 -2.85
N ILE A 6 -29.17 9.73 -1.63
CA ILE A 6 -28.36 9.74 -0.39
C ILE A 6 -28.07 8.30 0.06
N ASP A 7 -29.04 7.39 -0.09
CA ASP A 7 -28.90 6.00 0.32
C ASP A 7 -27.87 5.23 -0.55
N ALA A 8 -27.77 5.54 -1.85
CA ALA A 8 -26.75 4.95 -2.71
C ALA A 8 -25.31 5.37 -2.32
N ILE A 9 -25.13 6.60 -1.85
CA ILE A 9 -23.83 7.08 -1.34
C ILE A 9 -23.54 6.47 0.03
N ALA A 10 -24.58 6.30 0.86
CA ALA A 10 -24.46 5.65 2.17
C ALA A 10 -24.10 4.17 2.05
N ASP A 11 -24.59 3.45 1.04
CA ASP A 11 -24.21 2.06 0.77
C ASP A 11 -22.80 1.94 0.15
N ALA A 12 -22.39 2.88 -0.70
CA ALA A 12 -21.01 2.96 -1.17
C ALA A 12 -20.02 3.23 -0.02
N LEU A 13 -20.40 4.09 0.93
CA LEU A 13 -19.67 4.32 2.18
C LEU A 13 -19.79 3.14 3.15
N GLY A 14 -20.90 2.41 3.15
CA GLY A 14 -21.17 1.22 3.95
C GLY A 14 -20.32 0.03 3.51
N ALA A 15 -20.13 -0.17 2.21
CA ALA A 15 -19.18 -1.14 1.66
C ALA A 15 -17.72 -0.78 2.00
N VAL A 16 -17.40 0.51 2.08
CA VAL A 16 -16.10 1.01 2.60
C VAL A 16 -15.96 0.79 4.12
N LYS A 17 -17.07 0.71 4.85
CA LYS A 17 -17.10 0.48 6.31
C LYS A 17 -17.13 -1.00 6.70
N ALA A 18 -17.74 -1.87 5.88
CA ALA A 18 -17.96 -3.28 6.16
C ALA A 18 -16.99 -4.24 5.43
N GLY A 19 -16.28 -3.78 4.40
CA GLY A 19 -15.49 -4.66 3.53
C GLY A 19 -13.97 -4.69 3.72
N THR A 20 -13.38 -3.87 4.61
CA THR A 20 -11.91 -3.67 4.57
C THR A 20 -11.22 -3.75 5.94
N ASP A 21 -11.34 -4.92 6.57
CA ASP A 21 -10.34 -5.45 7.51
C ASP A 21 -9.03 -5.88 6.79
N ARG A 22 -8.86 -5.48 5.53
CA ARG A 22 -7.62 -5.67 4.78
C ARG A 22 -6.74 -4.46 5.00
N SER A 23 -6.06 -4.44 6.14
CA SER A 23 -4.90 -3.57 6.38
C SER A 23 -3.75 -3.84 5.40
N THR A 24 -3.97 -4.61 4.32
CA THR A 24 -2.98 -5.02 3.33
C THR A 24 -3.57 -5.01 1.92
N LEU A 25 -2.82 -4.53 0.93
CA LEU A 25 -3.19 -4.55 -0.49
C LEU A 25 -2.20 -5.39 -1.32
N PRO A 26 -2.67 -6.13 -2.34
CA PRO A 26 -1.79 -6.86 -3.22
C PRO A 26 -0.98 -5.91 -4.12
N VAL A 27 0.29 -6.24 -4.31
CA VAL A 27 1.17 -5.56 -5.29
C VAL A 27 0.83 -6.05 -6.67
N ARG A 28 0.34 -5.13 -7.51
CA ARG A 28 0.04 -5.36 -8.93
C ARG A 28 1.32 -5.35 -9.77
N SER A 29 2.17 -4.37 -9.54
CA SER A 29 3.41 -4.16 -10.29
C SER A 29 4.48 -3.53 -9.42
N VAL A 30 5.73 -3.84 -9.78
CA VAL A 30 6.92 -3.19 -9.26
C VAL A 30 7.70 -2.72 -10.47
N ALA A 31 8.25 -1.50 -10.40
CA ALA A 31 9.19 -0.98 -11.37
C ALA A 31 10.41 -0.44 -10.62
N ASP A 32 11.60 -0.78 -11.07
CA ASP A 32 12.86 -0.31 -10.50
C ASP A 32 13.66 0.44 -11.57
N ASP A 33 13.86 1.74 -11.35
CA ASP A 33 14.65 2.61 -12.23
C ASP A 33 16.12 2.75 -11.75
N GLY A 34 16.53 1.98 -10.75
CA GLY A 34 17.88 1.99 -10.16
C GLY A 34 18.05 2.98 -9.00
N ASP A 35 17.40 4.15 -9.09
CA ASP A 35 17.37 5.15 -8.02
C ASP A 35 16.06 5.14 -7.21
N ILE A 36 14.98 4.68 -7.84
CA ILE A 36 13.62 4.69 -7.28
C ILE A 36 12.95 3.37 -7.62
N VAL A 37 12.32 2.79 -6.60
CA VAL A 37 11.41 1.65 -6.74
C VAL A 37 9.99 2.15 -6.65
N ARG A 38 9.21 1.93 -7.70
CA ARG A 38 7.78 2.20 -7.75
C ARG A 38 6.99 0.93 -7.53
N ILE A 39 6.11 0.95 -6.54
CA ILE A 39 5.25 -0.17 -6.16
C ILE A 39 3.81 0.25 -6.40
N SER A 40 3.11 -0.45 -7.30
CA SER A 40 1.71 -0.21 -7.58
C SER A 40 0.86 -1.25 -6.84
N LEU A 41 -0.04 -0.79 -5.99
CA LEU A 41 -1.01 -1.57 -5.23
C LEU A 41 -2.39 -1.40 -5.84
N GLU A 42 -3.19 -2.47 -5.87
CA GLU A 42 -4.55 -2.41 -6.37
C GLU A 42 -5.56 -2.76 -5.28
N THR A 43 -6.54 -1.89 -5.09
CA THR A 43 -7.67 -2.16 -4.19
C THR A 43 -8.68 -3.11 -4.84
N PRO A 44 -9.49 -3.84 -4.04
CA PRO A 44 -10.58 -4.67 -4.57
C PRO A 44 -11.60 -3.89 -5.43
N ALA A 45 -11.71 -2.57 -5.23
CA ALA A 45 -12.57 -1.69 -6.01
C ALA A 45 -11.94 -1.26 -7.36
N GLY A 46 -10.73 -1.74 -7.69
CA GLY A 46 -10.02 -1.41 -8.94
C GLY A 46 -9.24 -0.10 -8.89
N ASN A 47 -9.18 0.59 -7.74
CA ASN A 47 -8.32 1.77 -7.60
C ASN A 47 -6.85 1.34 -7.45
N VAL A 48 -5.97 1.96 -8.22
CA VAL A 48 -4.52 1.72 -8.20
C VAL A 48 -3.82 2.85 -7.45
N PHE A 49 -2.92 2.49 -6.54
CA PHE A 49 -2.10 3.40 -5.75
C PHE A 49 -0.63 3.11 -6.01
N GLU A 50 0.12 4.15 -6.34
CA GLU A 50 1.54 4.01 -6.59
C GLU A 50 2.32 4.62 -5.41
N ARG A 51 3.31 3.88 -4.93
CA ARG A 51 4.25 4.36 -3.94
C ARG A 51 5.65 4.30 -4.49
N GLU A 52 6.33 5.42 -4.41
CA GLU A 52 7.73 5.54 -4.78
C GLU A 52 8.58 5.44 -3.52
N LEU A 53 9.51 4.50 -3.50
CA LEU A 53 10.50 4.32 -2.44
C LEU A 53 11.87 4.58 -3.04
N LYS A 54 12.65 5.44 -2.37
CA LYS A 54 14.00 5.74 -2.83
C LYS A 54 14.90 4.53 -2.60
N ARG A 55 15.61 4.08 -3.65
CA ARG A 55 16.66 3.08 -3.55
C ARG A 55 17.93 3.80 -3.08
N PRO A 56 18.39 3.60 -1.82
CA PRO A 56 19.57 4.30 -1.36
C PRO A 56 20.83 3.67 -1.98
N PRO A 57 21.90 4.46 -2.17
CA PRO A 57 23.20 3.91 -2.56
C PRO A 57 23.80 3.01 -1.46
N VAL A 58 23.35 3.18 -0.21
CA VAL A 58 23.74 2.35 0.94
C VAL A 58 22.49 1.97 1.74
N TRP A 59 22.29 0.65 1.93
CA TRP A 59 21.14 0.08 2.65
C TRP A 59 21.28 0.21 4.17
N GLY A 60 21.22 1.46 4.64
CA GLY A 60 21.30 1.83 6.05
C GLY A 60 20.06 1.41 6.86
N PRO A 61 20.12 1.54 8.19
CA PRO A 61 19.04 1.14 9.11
C PRO A 61 17.75 1.95 8.95
N ASN A 62 17.80 3.15 8.37
CA ASN A 62 16.64 4.03 8.18
C ASN A 62 16.07 3.96 6.75
N CYS A 63 16.42 2.93 5.97
CA CYS A 63 15.93 2.79 4.61
C CYS A 63 14.55 2.12 4.62
N GLU A 64 13.53 2.85 4.18
CA GLU A 64 12.16 2.37 4.04
C GLU A 64 12.05 1.14 3.14
N LEU A 65 12.73 1.17 1.99
CA LEU A 65 12.78 0.03 1.05
C LEU A 65 13.44 -1.19 1.71
N LYS A 66 14.47 -1.00 2.54
CA LYS A 66 15.10 -2.08 3.30
C LYS A 66 14.12 -2.70 4.28
N THR A 67 13.47 -1.89 5.09
CA THR A 67 12.46 -2.35 6.05
C THR A 67 11.38 -3.15 5.37
N LEU A 68 10.93 -2.68 4.20
CA LEU A 68 9.96 -3.39 3.39
C LEU A 68 10.49 -4.76 2.94
N LEU A 69 11.66 -4.82 2.31
CA LEU A 69 12.21 -6.08 1.78
C LEU A 69 12.56 -7.07 2.90
N ASP A 70 13.17 -6.60 3.99
CA ASP A 70 13.48 -7.39 5.18
C ASP A 70 12.21 -8.07 5.74
N ALA A 71 11.07 -7.38 5.74
CA ALA A 71 9.81 -7.93 6.27
C ALA A 71 9.22 -9.06 5.42
N TYR A 72 9.73 -9.27 4.21
CA TYR A 72 9.36 -10.37 3.32
C TYR A 72 10.53 -11.32 3.03
N ASP A 73 11.62 -11.22 3.82
CA ASP A 73 12.87 -11.96 3.66
C ASP A 73 13.46 -11.82 2.25
N LEU A 74 13.39 -10.61 1.67
CA LEU A 74 13.90 -10.30 0.34
C LEU A 74 15.20 -9.50 0.40
N GLY A 75 16.12 -9.82 -0.52
CA GLY A 75 17.33 -9.06 -0.76
C GLY A 75 17.11 -7.76 -1.54
N PRO A 76 18.13 -6.88 -1.60
CA PRO A 76 18.05 -5.57 -2.23
C PRO A 76 17.82 -5.59 -3.75
N ASP A 77 18.07 -6.73 -4.41
CA ASP A 77 17.85 -6.95 -5.84
C ASP A 77 16.58 -7.78 -6.12
N GLU A 78 15.88 -8.22 -5.07
CA GLU A 78 14.69 -9.07 -5.18
C GLU A 78 13.39 -8.24 -5.09
N VAL A 79 13.47 -6.96 -5.45
CA VAL A 79 12.36 -6.02 -5.33
C VAL A 79 11.13 -6.47 -6.16
N ASP A 80 11.36 -7.05 -7.34
CA ASP A 80 10.33 -7.65 -8.17
C ASP A 80 9.57 -8.79 -7.49
N ALA A 81 10.17 -9.47 -6.51
CA ALA A 81 9.52 -10.53 -5.75
C ALA A 81 8.44 -9.99 -4.79
N LEU A 82 8.33 -8.67 -4.62
CA LEU A 82 7.18 -8.05 -3.96
C LEU A 82 5.90 -8.19 -4.79
N LYS A 83 6.00 -8.39 -6.11
CA LYS A 83 4.83 -8.54 -6.99
C LYS A 83 3.99 -9.74 -6.55
N GLY A 84 2.69 -9.51 -6.38
CA GLY A 84 1.75 -10.52 -5.87
C GLY A 84 1.77 -10.72 -4.35
N LYS A 85 2.71 -10.11 -3.61
CA LYS A 85 2.65 -10.07 -2.14
C LYS A 85 1.62 -9.03 -1.69
N ALA A 86 1.10 -9.20 -0.48
CA ALA A 86 0.18 -8.24 0.14
C ALA A 86 0.95 -7.34 1.10
N LEU A 87 1.01 -6.03 0.80
CA LEU A 87 1.70 -5.02 1.62
C LEU A 87 0.74 -4.32 2.56
N PRO A 88 1.12 -4.05 3.81
CA PRO A 88 0.28 -3.34 4.73
C PRO A 88 0.11 -1.88 4.32
N VAL A 89 -1.12 -1.37 4.46
CA VAL A 89 -1.47 0.00 4.12
C VAL A 89 -2.30 0.65 5.23
N ARG A 90 -2.07 1.94 5.45
CA ARG A 90 -2.92 2.84 6.21
C ARG A 90 -3.87 3.56 5.28
N ARG A 91 -5.13 3.68 5.70
CA ARG A 91 -6.11 4.52 5.03
C ARG A 91 -6.10 5.89 5.70
N GLU A 92 -5.76 6.91 4.94
CA GLU A 92 -5.87 8.32 5.33
C GLU A 92 -6.95 9.00 4.51
N VAL A 93 -7.58 10.05 5.04
CA VAL A 93 -8.52 10.89 4.28
C VAL A 93 -7.87 12.24 4.06
N VAL A 94 -7.47 12.51 2.82
CA VAL A 94 -6.84 13.77 2.41
C VAL A 94 -7.80 14.48 1.45
N ASP A 95 -8.15 15.73 1.74
CA ASP A 95 -9.11 16.53 0.94
C ASP A 95 -10.46 15.84 0.72
N GLY A 96 -10.94 15.08 1.73
CA GLY A 96 -12.21 14.34 1.66
C GLY A 96 -12.16 13.09 0.77
N ARG A 97 -10.98 12.70 0.27
CA ARG A 97 -10.78 11.49 -0.54
C ARG A 97 -9.98 10.45 0.24
N PRO A 98 -10.39 9.16 0.23
CA PRO A 98 -9.60 8.11 0.83
C PRO A 98 -8.30 7.92 0.03
N ARG A 99 -7.17 8.06 0.71
CA ARG A 99 -5.83 7.79 0.23
C ARG A 99 -5.27 6.60 1.01
N PHE A 100 -4.49 5.76 0.33
CA PHE A 100 -3.79 4.66 0.96
C PHE A 100 -2.29 4.95 0.97
N GLU A 101 -1.64 4.70 2.09
CA GLU A 101 -0.20 4.80 2.26
C GLU A 101 0.37 3.49 2.79
N LEU A 102 1.60 3.14 2.40
CA LEU A 102 2.26 1.95 2.93
C LEU A 102 2.54 2.11 4.42
N ASP A 103 2.14 1.11 5.21
CA ASP A 103 2.38 1.08 6.65
C ASP A 103 3.71 0.37 6.96
N LEU A 104 4.81 1.12 6.87
CA LEU A 104 6.14 0.58 7.15
C LEU A 104 6.36 0.33 8.66
N ASP A 105 5.66 1.04 9.54
CA ASP A 105 5.76 0.79 10.97
C ASP A 105 5.15 -0.59 11.32
N ALA A 106 4.04 -0.96 10.68
CA ALA A 106 3.43 -2.29 10.84
C ALA A 106 4.34 -3.45 10.38
N LEU A 107 5.30 -3.16 9.49
CA LEU A 107 6.33 -4.12 9.09
C LEU A 107 7.50 -4.16 10.07
N SER A 108 7.82 -3.03 10.69
CA SER A 108 8.92 -2.90 11.66
C SER A 108 8.61 -3.60 12.98
N ASP A 109 7.35 -3.60 13.41
CA ASP A 109 6.90 -4.19 14.68
C ASP A 109 6.89 -5.72 14.67
N LYS A 110 6.78 -6.34 13.48
CA LYS A 110 6.80 -7.81 13.28
C LYS A 110 8.16 -8.47 13.56
N LYS A 111 9.19 -7.72 13.95
CA LYS A 111 10.54 -8.20 14.22
C LYS A 111 10.80 -8.57 15.70
N THR A 112 9.75 -8.80 16.50
CA THR A 112 9.86 -9.26 17.90
C THR A 112 9.72 -10.77 18.02
#